data_AF-A0A512BDV4-F1
#
_entry.id   AF-A0A512BDV4-F1
#
_cell.length_a   1.000
_cell.length_b   1.000
_cell.length_c   1.000
_cell.angle_alpha   90.00
_cell.angle_beta   90.00
_cell.angle_gamma   90.00
#
_symmetry.space_group_name_H-M   'P 1'
#
loop_
_entity.id
_entity.type
_entity.pdbx_description
1 polymer ?
#
loop_
_entity_poly.entity_id
_entity_poly.type
_entity_poly.pdbx_seq_one_letter_code
_entity_poly.pdbx_strand_id
1 'polypeptide(L)'
;MDKTIAYAKLPLQLDWLKAWEEVKLILNKENPHVNTAHYAGEWTVISLRSPGGKQNSISPELRGETGFDDTAIMDQCITIKNFFQSFGCSVMSVRLLNLKKGALIKEHRDAELSFEKGEARLHIPLLTNKDVEFYVDGKQVVMREGECWYINANLPHRVLNGGETDRIHLVIDCKVNEWLKRTFSSAEKTYSRVDIRNDQKRRMISELRLQNTETALRLANELEEQLNSERGTQQEVFPFWLPSKIINQKDGVLLQWLYVGKQPFTDPFFDETISKCKQLPENLSRLKSVSHLSMATEWADTIEGVEPSAFIFHVSRCGSTLVSQMLSMKDENISLSEVPVFNEILQMPLKNQADESLAKETLAGAIKLYGGKRTGNERRLFIKTDSWHLLYYRQLRALYPSTPFVILYRNPVEVLFSQQRKKGMHAVPGLVEPEIFDFDENERKKFDSENYIAFVLQRYLEAILEITQKDKNILLVNYSEGIVEIMKKLAGITKMELTAADLEMFLKRSRYHSKDLKEIFTEQPRSGHLAAPNTESLTKLYEQIEQLRSLKMPL
;
A
#
# COMPACT_ATOMS: atom_id res chain seq x y z
N MET A 1 -0.64 0.57 -26.04
CA MET A 1 -1.60 0.11 -25.02
C MET A 1 -2.73 -0.55 -25.76
N ASP A 2 -2.87 -1.87 -25.61
CA ASP A 2 -4.02 -2.60 -26.13
C ASP A 2 -5.27 -2.14 -25.39
N LYS A 3 -6.35 -1.87 -26.12
CA LYS A 3 -7.61 -1.40 -25.54
C LYS A 3 -8.26 -2.53 -24.75
N THR A 4 -8.81 -2.21 -23.58
CA THR A 4 -9.52 -3.15 -22.72
C THR A 4 -10.87 -3.51 -23.34
N ILE A 5 -11.09 -4.79 -23.59
CA ILE A 5 -12.35 -5.31 -24.11
C ILE A 5 -13.35 -5.34 -22.96
N ALA A 6 -14.49 -4.67 -23.11
CA ALA A 6 -15.59 -4.72 -22.16
C ALA A 6 -16.43 -5.97 -22.35
N TYR A 7 -16.80 -6.27 -23.60
CA TYR A 7 -17.46 -7.50 -23.99
C TYR A 7 -17.25 -7.78 -25.48
N ALA A 8 -17.34 -9.04 -25.87
CA ALA A 8 -17.21 -9.45 -27.26
C ALA A 8 -18.14 -10.62 -27.58
N LYS A 9 -18.74 -10.60 -28.77
CA LYS A 9 -19.50 -11.72 -29.31
C LYS A 9 -18.55 -12.63 -30.09
N LEU A 10 -18.22 -13.78 -29.52
CA LEU A 10 -17.27 -14.72 -30.12
C LEU A 10 -17.96 -15.55 -31.21
N PRO A 11 -17.25 -15.93 -32.28
CA PRO A 11 -17.76 -16.79 -33.35
C PRO A 11 -17.75 -18.26 -32.93
N LEU A 12 -18.24 -18.56 -31.72
CA LEU A 12 -18.42 -19.90 -31.18
C LEU A 12 -19.91 -20.14 -30.98
N GLN A 13 -20.41 -21.29 -31.41
CA GLN A 13 -21.83 -21.60 -31.36
C GLN A 13 -22.05 -22.95 -30.70
N LEU A 14 -22.93 -22.95 -29.69
CA LEU A 14 -23.44 -24.16 -29.06
C LEU A 14 -24.77 -24.54 -29.71
N ASP A 15 -25.01 -25.83 -29.92
CA ASP A 15 -26.35 -26.36 -30.22
C ASP A 15 -27.21 -26.25 -28.96
N TRP A 16 -27.71 -25.03 -28.72
CA TRP A 16 -28.33 -24.65 -27.45
C TRP A 16 -29.64 -25.40 -27.20
N LEU A 17 -30.36 -25.79 -28.26
CA LEU A 17 -31.59 -26.58 -28.12
C LEU A 17 -31.28 -27.95 -27.52
N LYS A 18 -30.30 -28.66 -28.07
CA LYS A 18 -29.87 -29.97 -27.50
C LYS A 18 -29.27 -29.81 -26.11
N ALA A 19 -28.41 -28.82 -25.91
CA ALA A 19 -27.85 -28.53 -24.60
C ALA A 19 -28.95 -28.21 -23.57
N TRP A 20 -30.00 -27.49 -23.96
CA TRP A 20 -31.12 -27.18 -23.09
C TRP A 20 -31.96 -28.40 -22.72
N GLU A 21 -32.22 -29.31 -23.67
CA GLU A 21 -32.88 -30.60 -23.37
C GLU A 21 -32.10 -31.41 -22.32
N GLU A 22 -30.77 -31.47 -22.43
CA GLU A 22 -29.91 -32.12 -21.44
C GLU A 22 -29.96 -31.42 -20.08
N VAL A 23 -29.89 -30.08 -20.07
CA VAL A 23 -29.87 -29.30 -18.83
C VAL A 23 -31.17 -29.42 -18.05
N LYS A 24 -32.33 -29.49 -18.72
CA LYS A 24 -33.63 -29.69 -18.06
C LYS A 24 -33.67 -30.92 -17.17
N LEU A 25 -32.94 -31.98 -17.52
CA LEU A 25 -32.90 -33.23 -16.76
C LEU A 25 -32.11 -33.12 -15.45
N ILE A 26 -31.31 -32.06 -15.28
CA ILE A 26 -30.43 -31.88 -14.12
C ILE A 26 -30.74 -30.64 -13.27
N LEU A 27 -31.77 -29.86 -13.60
CA LEU A 27 -32.16 -28.65 -12.85
C LEU A 27 -32.51 -28.94 -11.38
N ASN A 28 -32.88 -30.18 -11.04
CA ASN A 28 -33.10 -30.60 -9.66
C ASN A 28 -31.80 -30.77 -8.83
N LYS A 29 -30.62 -30.61 -9.44
CA LYS A 29 -29.30 -30.70 -8.79
C LYS A 29 -28.70 -29.32 -8.51
N GLU A 30 -29.50 -28.26 -8.59
CA GLU A 30 -29.11 -26.89 -8.30
C GLU A 30 -28.70 -26.72 -6.83
N ASN A 31 -27.60 -26.00 -6.60
CA ASN A 31 -27.18 -25.54 -5.27
C ASN A 31 -27.30 -24.01 -5.20
N PRO A 32 -27.63 -23.41 -4.04
CA PRO A 32 -27.63 -21.96 -3.88
C PRO A 32 -26.26 -21.33 -4.19
N HIS A 33 -26.27 -20.19 -4.86
CA HIS A 33 -25.05 -19.45 -5.14
C HIS A 33 -24.51 -18.81 -3.85
N VAL A 34 -23.19 -18.96 -3.60
CA VAL A 34 -22.55 -18.55 -2.34
C VAL A 34 -22.43 -17.04 -2.15
N ASN A 35 -22.48 -16.26 -3.24
CA ASN A 35 -22.27 -14.80 -3.18
C ASN A 35 -23.52 -13.99 -2.75
N THR A 36 -24.11 -14.34 -1.61
CA THR A 36 -25.39 -13.79 -1.12
C THR A 36 -25.41 -12.28 -0.86
N ALA A 37 -24.24 -11.64 -0.69
CA ALA A 37 -24.17 -10.19 -0.51
C ALA A 37 -24.44 -9.39 -1.80
N HIS A 38 -24.23 -10.02 -2.96
CA HIS A 38 -24.24 -9.35 -4.27
C HIS A 38 -25.52 -9.55 -5.07
N TYR A 39 -26.49 -10.33 -4.58
CA TYR A 39 -27.78 -10.52 -5.25
C TYR A 39 -28.98 -10.36 -4.31
N ALA A 40 -30.15 -10.13 -4.90
CA ALA A 40 -31.44 -10.23 -4.23
C ALA A 40 -32.34 -11.15 -5.07
N GLY A 41 -33.17 -11.96 -4.40
CA GLY A 41 -33.91 -13.07 -5.03
C GLY A 41 -33.14 -14.37 -4.94
N GLU A 42 -33.41 -15.32 -5.84
CA GLU A 42 -32.78 -16.63 -5.86
C GLU A 42 -31.76 -16.74 -7.02
N TRP A 43 -30.57 -17.25 -6.70
CA TRP A 43 -29.53 -17.54 -7.67
C TRP A 43 -28.91 -18.90 -7.35
N THR A 44 -28.91 -19.82 -8.32
CA THR A 44 -28.41 -21.18 -8.14
C THR A 44 -27.33 -21.52 -9.16
N VAL A 45 -26.53 -22.54 -8.83
CA VAL A 45 -25.43 -23.05 -9.66
C VAL A 45 -25.49 -24.57 -9.80
N ILE A 46 -25.07 -25.07 -10.96
CA ILE A 46 -24.69 -26.47 -11.16
C ILE A 46 -23.27 -26.49 -11.72
N SER A 47 -22.32 -27.03 -10.96
CA SER A 47 -20.94 -27.22 -11.42
C SER A 47 -20.86 -28.47 -12.29
N LEU A 48 -20.48 -28.31 -13.56
CA LEU A 48 -20.28 -29.41 -14.50
C LEU A 48 -18.81 -29.84 -14.55
N ARG A 49 -17.88 -28.88 -14.44
CA ARG A 49 -16.43 -29.08 -14.33
C ARG A 49 -15.87 -28.14 -13.28
N SER A 50 -15.05 -28.67 -12.38
CA SER A 50 -14.52 -27.93 -11.23
C SER A 50 -13.18 -28.52 -10.79
N PRO A 51 -12.45 -27.85 -9.89
CA PRO A 51 -11.24 -28.44 -9.30
C PRO A 51 -11.53 -29.81 -8.67
N GLY A 52 -10.79 -30.83 -9.12
CA GLY A 52 -10.94 -32.23 -8.72
C GLY A 52 -12.33 -32.85 -8.94
N GLY A 53 -13.16 -32.29 -9.83
CA GLY A 53 -14.47 -32.88 -10.19
C GLY A 53 -15.53 -32.84 -9.08
N LYS A 54 -15.35 -32.02 -8.06
CA LYS A 54 -16.26 -31.89 -6.91
C LYS A 54 -17.56 -31.14 -7.26
N GLN A 55 -18.70 -31.82 -7.18
CA GLN A 55 -20.03 -31.23 -7.42
C GLN A 55 -20.37 -30.03 -6.53
N ASN A 56 -19.87 -30.01 -5.28
CA ASN A 56 -20.13 -28.93 -4.32
C ASN A 56 -19.11 -27.78 -4.38
N SER A 57 -18.21 -27.78 -5.37
CA SER A 57 -17.33 -26.63 -5.58
C SER A 57 -18.12 -25.52 -6.25
N ILE A 58 -18.71 -24.67 -5.41
CA ILE A 58 -19.53 -23.50 -5.77
C ILE A 58 -18.67 -22.21 -5.74
N SER A 59 -17.37 -22.33 -5.48
CA SER A 59 -16.48 -21.17 -5.37
C SER A 59 -16.43 -20.39 -6.70
N PRO A 60 -16.73 -19.09 -6.69
CA PRO A 60 -16.50 -18.23 -7.85
C PRO A 60 -15.01 -17.98 -8.11
N GLU A 61 -14.16 -18.23 -7.11
CA GLU A 61 -12.72 -18.01 -7.13
C GLU A 61 -11.99 -19.33 -7.43
N LEU A 62 -11.33 -19.43 -8.58
CA LEU A 62 -10.57 -20.62 -9.02
C LEU A 62 -9.07 -20.52 -8.68
N ARG A 63 -8.71 -19.67 -7.71
CA ARG A 63 -7.33 -19.21 -7.45
C ARG A 63 -6.39 -20.36 -7.12
N GLY A 64 -5.33 -20.49 -7.92
CA GLY A 64 -4.23 -21.43 -7.67
C GLY A 64 -4.61 -22.90 -7.76
N GLU A 65 -5.85 -23.22 -8.13
CA GLU A 65 -6.31 -24.59 -8.25
C GLU A 65 -5.77 -25.21 -9.54
N THR A 66 -5.20 -26.40 -9.41
CA THR A 66 -4.70 -27.21 -10.53
C THR A 66 -5.43 -28.54 -10.53
N GLY A 67 -5.62 -29.14 -11.72
CA GLY A 67 -6.40 -30.38 -11.85
C GLY A 67 -7.91 -30.13 -11.87
N PHE A 68 -8.39 -29.52 -12.95
CA PHE A 68 -9.83 -29.39 -13.19
C PHE A 68 -10.36 -30.64 -13.87
N ASP A 69 -11.43 -31.20 -13.32
CA ASP A 69 -12.04 -32.43 -13.80
C ASP A 69 -13.55 -32.27 -13.95
N ASP A 70 -14.11 -33.09 -14.84
CA ASP A 70 -15.55 -33.16 -15.03
C ASP A 70 -16.20 -33.77 -13.78
N THR A 71 -17.31 -33.18 -13.35
CA THR A 71 -18.15 -33.77 -12.31
C THR A 71 -18.98 -34.92 -12.89
N ALA A 72 -19.51 -35.81 -12.05
CA ALA A 72 -20.41 -36.88 -12.52
C ALA A 72 -21.71 -36.36 -13.18
N ILE A 73 -22.05 -35.08 -13.03
CA ILE A 73 -23.20 -34.47 -13.71
C ILE A 73 -22.89 -34.27 -15.21
N MET A 74 -21.62 -34.07 -15.58
CA MET A 74 -21.19 -33.82 -16.96
C MET A 74 -21.58 -34.97 -17.91
N ASP A 75 -21.68 -36.20 -17.42
CA ASP A 75 -22.07 -37.37 -18.23
C ASP A 75 -23.52 -37.27 -18.75
N GLN A 76 -24.34 -36.40 -18.16
CA GLN A 76 -25.70 -36.08 -18.62
C GLN A 76 -25.76 -34.87 -19.55
N CYS A 77 -24.63 -34.21 -19.81
CA CYS A 77 -24.53 -32.98 -20.60
C CYS A 77 -23.53 -33.13 -21.76
N ILE A 78 -23.75 -34.14 -22.61
CA ILE A 78 -22.82 -34.50 -23.69
C ILE A 78 -22.64 -33.38 -24.72
N THR A 79 -23.69 -32.63 -25.03
CA THR A 79 -23.61 -31.50 -25.97
C THR A 79 -22.70 -30.40 -25.41
N ILE A 80 -22.82 -30.10 -24.12
CA ILE A 80 -21.95 -29.13 -23.43
C ILE A 80 -20.50 -29.64 -23.37
N LYS A 81 -20.32 -30.94 -23.06
CA LYS A 81 -19.01 -31.59 -23.01
C LYS A 81 -18.26 -31.47 -24.34
N ASN A 82 -18.90 -31.88 -25.42
CA ASN A 82 -18.33 -31.80 -26.77
C ASN A 82 -18.01 -30.36 -27.17
N PHE A 83 -18.85 -29.40 -26.77
CA PHE A 83 -18.65 -27.99 -27.09
C PHE A 83 -17.35 -27.43 -26.50
N PHE A 84 -17.12 -27.54 -25.19
CA PHE A 84 -15.90 -26.97 -24.62
C PHE A 84 -14.65 -27.81 -24.94
N GLN A 85 -14.79 -29.11 -25.22
CA GLN A 85 -13.69 -29.96 -25.69
C GLN A 85 -13.20 -29.56 -27.10
N SER A 86 -14.02 -28.88 -27.89
CA SER A 86 -13.60 -28.31 -29.17
C SER A 86 -12.69 -27.07 -29.03
N PHE A 87 -12.57 -26.51 -27.82
CA PHE A 87 -11.79 -25.29 -27.61
C PHE A 87 -10.29 -25.60 -27.67
N GLY A 88 -9.56 -24.82 -28.46
CA GLY A 88 -8.09 -24.92 -28.54
C GLY A 88 -7.36 -24.31 -27.34
N CYS A 89 -8.01 -24.18 -26.18
CA CYS A 89 -7.48 -23.56 -24.97
C CYS A 89 -7.79 -24.39 -23.71
N SER A 90 -7.08 -24.09 -22.62
CA SER A 90 -7.29 -24.80 -21.35
C SER A 90 -8.57 -24.32 -20.68
N VAL A 91 -9.54 -25.21 -20.53
CA VAL A 91 -10.81 -24.95 -19.82
C VAL A 91 -10.65 -25.31 -18.35
N MET A 92 -10.88 -24.31 -17.51
CA MET A 92 -10.78 -24.41 -16.05
C MET A 92 -12.11 -24.90 -15.50
N SER A 93 -13.14 -24.05 -15.50
CA SER A 93 -14.46 -24.40 -14.97
C SER A 93 -15.54 -24.40 -16.04
N VAL A 94 -16.59 -25.19 -15.81
CA VAL A 94 -17.82 -25.19 -16.60
C VAL A 94 -18.99 -25.29 -15.63
N ARG A 95 -19.93 -24.35 -15.68
CA ARG A 95 -21.05 -24.30 -14.74
C ARG A 95 -22.29 -23.66 -15.36
N LEU A 96 -23.45 -24.03 -14.83
CA LEU A 96 -24.73 -23.39 -15.13
C LEU A 96 -25.06 -22.40 -14.03
N LEU A 97 -25.36 -21.17 -14.39
CA LEU A 97 -25.81 -20.13 -13.46
C LEU A 97 -27.26 -19.80 -13.76
N ASN A 98 -28.15 -20.07 -12.80
CA ASN A 98 -29.58 -19.82 -12.92
C ASN A 98 -30.00 -18.65 -12.02
N LEU A 99 -30.22 -17.48 -12.62
CA LEU A 99 -30.79 -16.33 -11.94
C LEU A 99 -32.32 -16.42 -12.08
N LYS A 100 -33.02 -16.69 -10.96
CA LYS A 100 -34.48 -16.88 -10.98
C LYS A 100 -35.22 -15.63 -11.43
N LYS A 101 -36.47 -15.81 -11.86
CA LYS A 101 -37.35 -14.69 -12.18
C LYS A 101 -37.40 -13.64 -11.05
N GLY A 102 -37.34 -12.36 -11.41
CA GLY A 102 -37.33 -11.25 -10.46
C GLY A 102 -36.03 -11.05 -9.67
N ALA A 103 -35.03 -11.93 -9.81
CA ALA A 103 -33.76 -11.79 -9.11
C ALA A 103 -32.83 -10.78 -9.80
N LEU A 104 -31.96 -10.14 -9.01
CA LEU A 104 -30.97 -9.19 -9.50
C LEU A 104 -29.62 -9.46 -8.87
N ILE A 105 -28.57 -9.20 -9.65
CA ILE A 105 -27.18 -9.11 -9.22
C ILE A 105 -26.81 -7.63 -9.23
N LYS A 106 -26.49 -7.10 -8.05
CA LYS A 106 -26.12 -5.69 -7.84
C LYS A 106 -24.86 -5.36 -8.63
N GLU A 107 -24.66 -4.07 -8.91
CA GLU A 107 -23.45 -3.64 -9.58
C GLU A 107 -22.21 -3.96 -8.73
N HIS A 108 -21.27 -4.70 -9.32
CA HIS A 108 -20.03 -5.10 -8.68
C HIS A 108 -18.93 -5.30 -9.71
N ARG A 109 -17.74 -5.67 -9.22
CA ARG A 109 -16.58 -6.08 -10.00
C ARG A 109 -16.11 -7.40 -9.43
N ASP A 110 -15.74 -8.32 -10.32
CA ASP A 110 -15.03 -9.53 -9.93
C ASP A 110 -13.53 -9.26 -9.90
N ALA A 111 -12.80 -10.04 -9.11
CA ALA A 111 -11.35 -10.09 -9.17
C ALA A 111 -10.93 -11.16 -10.19
N GLU A 112 -10.18 -10.77 -11.23
CA GLU A 112 -9.59 -11.65 -12.25
C GLU A 112 -10.61 -12.11 -13.32
N LEU A 113 -10.17 -12.84 -14.36
CA LEU A 113 -10.99 -13.22 -15.56
C LEU A 113 -11.18 -12.12 -16.62
N SER A 114 -10.24 -11.20 -16.70
CA SER A 114 -10.10 -10.30 -17.84
C SER A 114 -9.18 -10.92 -18.90
N PHE A 115 -9.58 -10.82 -20.17
CA PHE A 115 -8.83 -11.37 -21.31
C PHE A 115 -7.38 -10.89 -21.32
N GLU A 116 -7.16 -9.64 -20.92
CA GLU A 116 -5.86 -8.97 -20.84
C GLU A 116 -4.94 -9.53 -19.74
N LYS A 117 -5.51 -10.21 -18.73
CA LYS A 117 -4.77 -10.85 -17.63
C LYS A 117 -4.58 -12.36 -17.85
N GLY A 118 -4.88 -12.87 -19.05
CA GLY A 118 -4.60 -14.27 -19.40
C GLY A 118 -5.75 -15.25 -19.13
N GLU A 119 -6.94 -14.77 -18.76
CA GLU A 119 -8.11 -15.59 -18.47
C GLU A 119 -9.38 -14.99 -19.09
N ALA A 120 -10.36 -15.82 -19.43
CA ALA A 120 -11.62 -15.35 -20.00
C ALA A 120 -12.80 -16.13 -19.40
N ARG A 121 -13.87 -15.40 -19.07
CA ARG A 121 -15.16 -15.95 -18.72
C ARG A 121 -16.12 -15.81 -19.90
N LEU A 122 -16.55 -16.95 -20.43
CA LEU A 122 -17.48 -17.02 -21.54
C LEU A 122 -18.88 -17.34 -21.02
N HIS A 123 -19.88 -16.60 -21.51
CA HIS A 123 -21.29 -16.77 -21.21
C HIS A 123 -22.02 -17.24 -22.46
N ILE A 124 -22.78 -18.32 -22.33
CA ILE A 124 -23.62 -18.88 -23.37
C ILE A 124 -25.04 -19.01 -22.78
N PRO A 125 -26.00 -18.15 -23.18
CA PRO A 125 -27.37 -18.27 -22.70
C PRO A 125 -28.00 -19.57 -23.21
N LEU A 126 -28.61 -20.34 -22.31
CA LEU A 126 -29.44 -21.51 -22.65
C LEU A 126 -30.92 -21.19 -22.49
N LEU A 127 -31.24 -20.33 -21.52
CA LEU A 127 -32.56 -19.76 -21.31
C LEU A 127 -32.39 -18.29 -20.94
N THR A 128 -33.01 -17.38 -21.69
CA THR A 128 -33.08 -15.95 -21.36
C THR A 128 -34.44 -15.39 -21.74
N ASN A 129 -34.67 -14.10 -21.52
CA ASN A 129 -35.88 -13.41 -21.93
C ASN A 129 -35.57 -11.93 -22.25
N LYS A 130 -36.53 -11.24 -22.88
CA LYS A 130 -36.38 -9.85 -23.32
C LYS A 130 -36.26 -8.84 -22.17
N ASP A 131 -36.68 -9.22 -20.96
CA ASP A 131 -36.72 -8.38 -19.77
C ASP A 131 -35.46 -8.57 -18.90
N VAL A 132 -34.44 -9.27 -19.43
CA VAL A 132 -33.10 -9.36 -18.83
C VAL A 132 -32.28 -8.12 -19.16
N GLU A 133 -31.88 -7.41 -18.12
CA GLU A 133 -30.98 -6.26 -18.18
C GLU A 133 -29.58 -6.66 -17.71
N PHE A 134 -28.67 -6.94 -18.64
CA PHE A 134 -27.25 -7.15 -18.32
C PHE A 134 -26.45 -5.93 -18.76
N TYR A 135 -25.83 -5.23 -17.82
CA TYR A 135 -24.93 -4.11 -18.10
C TYR A 135 -23.48 -4.47 -17.79
N VAL A 136 -22.57 -4.09 -18.68
CA VAL A 136 -21.12 -4.16 -18.49
C VAL A 136 -20.54 -2.81 -18.86
N ASP A 137 -19.80 -2.21 -17.92
CA ASP A 137 -19.25 -0.86 -18.03
C ASP A 137 -20.32 0.16 -18.47
N GLY A 138 -21.50 0.06 -17.83
CA GLY A 138 -22.69 0.88 -18.08
C GLY A 138 -23.37 0.67 -19.44
N LYS A 139 -22.89 -0.22 -20.31
CA LYS A 139 -23.52 -0.54 -21.60
C LYS A 139 -24.33 -1.83 -21.48
N GLN A 140 -25.54 -1.84 -22.02
CA GLN A 140 -26.37 -3.04 -22.03
C GLN A 140 -25.83 -4.05 -23.05
N VAL A 141 -25.68 -5.30 -22.61
CA VAL A 141 -25.26 -6.44 -23.43
C VAL A 141 -26.46 -7.34 -23.63
N VAL A 142 -26.92 -7.46 -24.87
CA VAL A 142 -28.06 -8.31 -25.22
C VAL A 142 -27.52 -9.63 -25.76
N MET A 143 -27.64 -10.69 -24.96
CA MET A 143 -27.18 -12.03 -25.32
C MET A 143 -28.38 -12.91 -25.69
N ARG A 144 -28.34 -13.56 -26.85
CA ARG A 144 -29.37 -14.51 -27.29
C ARG A 144 -28.93 -15.95 -27.05
N GLU A 145 -29.89 -16.86 -27.01
CA GLU A 145 -29.66 -18.28 -26.80
C GLU A 145 -28.66 -18.87 -27.81
N GLY A 146 -27.68 -19.62 -27.29
CA GLY A 146 -26.62 -20.26 -28.06
C GLY A 146 -25.49 -19.35 -28.55
N GLU A 147 -25.59 -18.03 -28.36
CA GLU A 147 -24.49 -17.12 -28.64
C GLU A 147 -23.39 -17.23 -27.57
N CYS A 148 -22.13 -17.13 -27.98
CA CYS A 148 -21.00 -17.11 -27.06
C CYS A 148 -20.50 -15.69 -26.83
N TRP A 149 -20.53 -15.24 -25.58
CA TRP A 149 -20.16 -13.89 -25.18
C TRP A 149 -19.02 -13.90 -24.18
N TYR A 150 -17.99 -13.12 -24.45
CA TYR A 150 -17.05 -12.70 -23.42
C TYR A 150 -17.58 -11.45 -22.71
N ILE A 151 -17.49 -11.41 -21.39
CA ILE A 151 -17.64 -10.18 -20.60
C ILE A 151 -16.43 -10.01 -19.69
N ASN A 152 -15.96 -8.77 -19.57
CA ASN A 152 -14.87 -8.44 -18.67
C ASN A 152 -15.42 -8.17 -17.27
N ALA A 153 -15.36 -9.18 -16.42
CA ALA A 153 -15.93 -9.13 -15.07
C ALA A 153 -15.17 -8.15 -14.13
N ASN A 154 -13.96 -7.70 -14.50
CA ASN A 154 -13.25 -6.64 -13.77
C ASN A 154 -13.86 -5.25 -13.95
N LEU A 155 -14.71 -5.06 -14.97
CA LEU A 155 -15.47 -3.82 -15.17
C LEU A 155 -16.78 -3.86 -14.36
N PRO A 156 -17.35 -2.70 -13.98
CA PRO A 156 -18.62 -2.65 -13.27
C PRO A 156 -19.69 -3.35 -14.09
N HIS A 157 -20.37 -4.31 -13.49
CA HIS A 157 -21.42 -5.05 -14.16
C HIS A 157 -22.56 -5.40 -13.21
N ARG A 158 -23.78 -5.43 -13.77
CA ARG A 158 -25.02 -5.75 -13.05
C ARG A 158 -25.95 -6.57 -13.93
N VAL A 159 -26.81 -7.37 -13.31
CA VAL A 159 -27.84 -8.14 -14.01
C VAL A 159 -29.17 -7.99 -13.28
N LEU A 160 -30.24 -7.72 -14.01
CA LEU A 160 -31.61 -7.83 -13.50
C LEU A 160 -32.37 -8.81 -14.40
N ASN A 161 -32.95 -9.86 -13.82
CA ASN A 161 -33.91 -10.71 -14.52
C ASN A 161 -35.33 -10.22 -14.20
N GLY A 162 -35.81 -9.22 -14.94
CA GLY A 162 -37.12 -8.59 -14.70
C GLY A 162 -38.32 -9.34 -15.29
N GLY A 163 -38.07 -10.46 -15.98
CA GLY A 163 -39.10 -11.25 -16.65
C GLY A 163 -39.76 -12.32 -15.78
N GLU A 164 -40.70 -13.04 -16.36
CA GLU A 164 -41.47 -14.13 -15.70
C GLU A 164 -40.79 -15.51 -15.77
N THR A 165 -39.64 -15.61 -16.45
CA THR A 165 -38.88 -16.86 -16.60
C THR A 165 -37.48 -16.74 -16.01
N ASP A 166 -36.91 -17.87 -15.61
CA ASP A 166 -35.52 -17.97 -15.18
C ASP A 166 -34.55 -17.59 -16.31
N ARG A 167 -33.33 -17.17 -15.92
CA ARG A 167 -32.23 -16.87 -16.82
C ARG A 167 -31.06 -17.79 -16.52
N ILE A 168 -30.80 -18.73 -17.43
CA ILE A 168 -29.80 -19.80 -17.27
C ILE A 168 -28.70 -19.61 -18.30
N HIS A 169 -27.49 -19.35 -17.82
CA HIS A 169 -26.30 -19.24 -18.66
C HIS A 169 -25.34 -20.39 -18.35
N LEU A 170 -24.84 -21.03 -19.40
CA LEU A 170 -23.62 -21.82 -19.34
C LEU A 170 -22.44 -20.83 -19.25
N VAL A 171 -21.61 -21.01 -18.25
CA VAL A 171 -20.42 -20.20 -18.01
C VAL A 171 -19.19 -21.09 -18.06
N ILE A 172 -18.21 -20.68 -18.87
CA ILE A 172 -16.95 -21.39 -19.09
C ILE A 172 -15.81 -20.45 -18.76
N ASP A 173 -15.00 -20.79 -17.76
CA ASP A 173 -13.76 -20.06 -17.46
C ASP A 173 -12.59 -20.79 -18.15
N CYS A 174 -11.79 -20.08 -18.94
CA CYS A 174 -10.67 -20.66 -19.69
C CYS A 174 -9.42 -19.76 -19.70
N LYS A 175 -8.25 -20.34 -19.95
CA LYS A 175 -7.00 -19.60 -20.10
C LYS A 175 -6.86 -19.03 -21.51
N VAL A 176 -6.47 -17.77 -21.59
CA VAL A 176 -6.19 -17.08 -22.85
C VAL A 176 -4.86 -17.58 -23.40
N ASN A 177 -4.92 -18.22 -24.57
CA ASN A 177 -3.77 -18.62 -25.36
C ASN A 177 -3.92 -18.11 -26.80
N GLU A 178 -3.00 -18.48 -27.69
CA GLU A 178 -3.01 -18.04 -29.09
C GLU A 178 -4.25 -18.46 -29.89
N TRP A 179 -4.93 -19.54 -29.51
CA TRP A 179 -6.21 -19.91 -30.13
C TRP A 179 -7.29 -18.91 -29.72
N LEU A 180 -7.44 -18.67 -28.41
CA LEU A 180 -8.48 -17.77 -27.93
C LEU A 180 -8.23 -16.32 -28.39
N LYS A 181 -6.97 -15.88 -28.45
CA LYS A 181 -6.62 -14.57 -29.04
C LYS A 181 -7.06 -14.45 -30.49
N ARG A 182 -6.86 -15.49 -31.31
CA ARG A 182 -7.32 -15.52 -32.71
C ARG A 182 -8.85 -15.49 -32.81
N THR A 183 -9.55 -16.25 -31.96
CA THR A 183 -11.01 -16.22 -31.86
C THR A 183 -11.53 -14.84 -31.52
N PHE A 184 -10.86 -14.14 -30.60
CA PHE A 184 -11.19 -12.75 -30.29
C PHE A 184 -10.91 -11.83 -31.47
N SER A 185 -9.80 -11.99 -32.20
CA SER A 185 -9.47 -11.11 -33.34
C SER A 185 -10.59 -11.00 -34.38
N SER A 186 -11.32 -12.09 -34.67
CA SER A 186 -12.47 -12.11 -35.59
C SER A 186 -13.81 -11.73 -34.96
N ALA A 187 -13.88 -11.54 -33.64
CA ALA A 187 -15.09 -11.17 -32.92
C ALA A 187 -15.41 -9.68 -33.02
N GLU A 188 -16.72 -9.37 -32.95
CA GLU A 188 -17.20 -8.01 -32.69
C GLU A 188 -16.92 -7.66 -31.23
N LYS A 189 -16.12 -6.61 -31.00
CA LYS A 189 -15.66 -6.19 -29.68
C LYS A 189 -16.20 -4.83 -29.34
N THR A 190 -16.66 -4.69 -28.10
CA THR A 190 -16.86 -3.39 -27.47
C THR A 190 -15.76 -3.16 -26.45
N TYR A 191 -15.15 -1.99 -26.50
CA TYR A 191 -14.11 -1.58 -25.56
C TYR A 191 -14.69 -0.77 -24.39
N SER A 192 -13.92 -0.73 -23.30
CA SER A 192 -14.20 0.09 -22.11
C SER A 192 -14.49 1.55 -22.49
N ARG A 193 -15.49 2.15 -21.83
CA ARG A 193 -15.86 3.58 -21.93
C ARG A 193 -14.67 4.48 -21.60
N VAL A 194 -13.77 4.05 -20.74
CA VAL A 194 -12.54 4.79 -20.41
C VAL A 194 -11.62 4.82 -21.63
N ASP A 195 -11.36 3.69 -22.27
CA ASP A 195 -10.49 3.64 -23.45
C ASP A 195 -11.08 4.43 -24.64
N ILE A 196 -12.39 4.38 -24.84
CA ILE A 196 -13.07 5.16 -25.88
C ILE A 196 -12.93 6.66 -25.64
N ARG A 197 -13.18 7.13 -24.40
CA ARG A 197 -13.01 8.55 -24.03
C ARG A 197 -11.55 8.99 -24.17
N ASN A 198 -10.63 8.14 -23.74
CA ASN A 198 -9.19 8.41 -23.83
C ASN A 198 -8.73 8.55 -25.28
N ASP A 199 -9.20 7.68 -26.18
CA ASP A 199 -8.88 7.77 -27.61
C ASP A 199 -9.48 9.02 -28.26
N GLN A 200 -10.71 9.40 -27.92
CA GLN A 200 -11.32 10.64 -28.39
C GLN A 200 -10.53 11.87 -27.92
N LYS A 201 -10.16 11.91 -26.64
CA LYS A 201 -9.32 12.99 -26.08
C LYS A 201 -7.95 13.05 -26.78
N ARG A 202 -7.28 11.92 -27.01
CA ARG A 202 -5.99 11.88 -27.74
C ARG A 202 -6.11 12.42 -29.17
N ARG A 203 -7.20 12.09 -29.88
CA ARG A 203 -7.45 12.63 -31.23
C ARG A 203 -7.66 14.14 -31.19
N MET A 204 -8.46 14.63 -30.25
CA MET A 204 -8.65 16.07 -30.05
C MET A 204 -7.34 16.78 -29.69
N ILE A 205 -6.53 16.23 -28.79
CA ILE A 205 -5.21 16.77 -28.43
C ILE A 205 -4.32 16.85 -29.67
N SER A 206 -4.29 15.78 -30.47
CA SER A 206 -3.50 15.72 -31.71
C SER A 206 -3.93 16.80 -32.70
N GLU A 207 -5.23 16.97 -32.94
CA GLU A 207 -5.77 17.99 -33.83
C GLU A 207 -5.50 19.41 -33.31
N LEU A 208 -5.67 19.65 -32.00
CA LEU A 208 -5.40 20.93 -31.37
C LEU A 208 -3.92 21.31 -31.44
N ARG A 209 -3.00 20.35 -31.24
CA ARG A 209 -1.56 20.58 -31.40
C ARG A 209 -1.19 20.90 -32.85
N LEU A 210 -1.84 20.26 -33.83
CA LEU A 210 -1.62 20.55 -35.27
C LEU A 210 -2.04 21.97 -35.66
N GLN A 211 -3.02 22.56 -34.98
CA GLN A 211 -3.46 23.94 -35.24
C GLN A 211 -2.42 24.99 -34.80
N ASN A 212 -1.51 24.64 -33.88
CA ASN A 212 -0.37 25.45 -33.42
C ASN A 212 -0.69 26.92 -33.05
N THR A 213 -1.88 27.18 -32.52
CA THR A 213 -2.24 28.48 -31.93
C THR A 213 -2.12 28.41 -30.41
N GLU A 214 -1.90 29.55 -29.75
CA GLU A 214 -1.75 29.63 -28.30
C GLU A 214 -2.96 29.04 -27.55
N THR A 215 -4.18 29.35 -28.01
CA THR A 215 -5.41 28.80 -27.44
C THR A 215 -5.53 27.29 -27.64
N ALA A 216 -5.18 26.77 -28.82
CA ALA A 216 -5.26 25.35 -29.12
C ALA A 216 -4.20 24.55 -28.33
N LEU A 217 -2.99 25.09 -28.16
CA LEU A 217 -1.94 24.49 -27.34
C LEU A 217 -2.30 24.46 -25.86
N ARG A 218 -2.91 25.53 -25.32
CA ARG A 218 -3.42 25.54 -23.95
C ARG A 218 -4.49 24.48 -23.74
N LEU A 219 -5.48 24.40 -24.63
CA LEU A 219 -6.57 23.41 -24.53
C LEU A 219 -6.04 21.97 -24.71
N ALA A 220 -5.04 21.77 -25.56
CA ALA A 220 -4.36 20.49 -25.70
C ALA A 220 -3.67 20.07 -24.40
N ASN A 221 -2.97 20.99 -23.72
CA ASN A 221 -2.34 20.72 -22.42
C ASN A 221 -3.38 20.40 -21.33
N GLU A 222 -4.50 21.14 -21.27
CA GLU A 222 -5.59 20.87 -20.30
C GLU A 222 -6.24 19.50 -20.54
N LEU A 223 -6.51 19.13 -21.79
CA LEU A 223 -7.05 17.81 -22.13
C LEU A 223 -6.05 16.69 -21.85
N GLU A 224 -4.75 16.95 -21.99
CA GLU A 224 -3.67 16.01 -21.68
C GLU A 224 -3.51 15.82 -20.17
N GLU A 225 -3.61 16.89 -19.37
CA GLU A 225 -3.69 16.80 -17.91
C GLU A 225 -4.91 16.02 -17.45
N GLN A 226 -6.08 16.27 -18.06
CA GLN A 226 -7.29 15.48 -17.78
C GLN A 226 -7.09 14.01 -18.17
N LEU A 227 -6.53 13.72 -19.34
CA LEU A 227 -6.23 12.36 -19.77
C LEU A 227 -5.24 11.65 -18.84
N ASN A 228 -4.25 12.38 -18.31
CA ASN A 228 -3.27 11.86 -17.36
C ASN A 228 -3.88 11.66 -15.97
N SER A 229 -4.78 12.55 -15.53
CA SER A 229 -5.56 12.40 -14.30
C SER A 229 -6.54 11.22 -14.35
N GLU A 230 -7.16 10.98 -15.51
CA GLU A 230 -8.08 9.84 -15.75
C GLU A 230 -7.32 8.52 -15.91
N ARG A 231 -6.11 8.52 -16.49
CA ARG A 231 -5.18 7.37 -16.47
C ARG A 231 -4.82 6.92 -15.05
N GLY A 232 -4.83 7.84 -14.08
CA GLY A 232 -4.64 7.55 -12.66
C GLY A 232 -5.78 6.77 -11.99
N THR A 233 -6.84 6.37 -12.71
CA THR A 233 -8.03 5.71 -12.12
C THR A 233 -8.22 4.23 -12.50
N GLN A 234 -7.32 3.60 -13.27
CA GLN A 234 -7.45 2.19 -13.69
C GLN A 234 -6.19 1.31 -13.57
N GLN A 235 -5.37 1.60 -12.56
CA GLN A 235 -4.64 0.55 -11.83
C GLN A 235 -5.23 0.65 -10.43
N GLU A 236 -5.62 -0.47 -9.79
CA GLU A 236 -6.09 -0.44 -8.40
C GLU A 236 -4.96 0.13 -7.53
N VAL A 237 -4.94 1.45 -7.36
CA VAL A 237 -4.35 2.07 -6.19
C VAL A 237 -5.10 1.37 -5.06
N PHE A 238 -4.37 0.71 -4.19
CA PHE A 238 -4.89 0.26 -2.91
C PHE A 238 -4.70 1.45 -1.96
N PRO A 239 -5.55 2.51 -2.03
CA PRO A 239 -5.27 3.71 -1.27
C PRO A 239 -5.24 3.31 0.20
N PHE A 240 -4.26 3.87 0.91
CA PHE A 240 -4.09 3.68 2.34
C PHE A 240 -3.63 2.27 2.76
N TRP A 241 -3.04 1.48 1.88
CA TRP A 241 -2.24 0.33 2.29
C TRP A 241 -0.77 0.73 2.41
N LEU A 242 -0.17 0.47 3.56
CA LEU A 242 1.23 0.77 3.84
C LEU A 242 2.02 -0.49 4.17
N PRO A 243 3.30 -0.56 3.78
CA PRO A 243 4.17 -1.61 4.27
C PRO A 243 4.30 -1.48 5.79
N SER A 244 4.22 -2.59 6.50
CA SER A 244 4.12 -2.62 7.97
C SER A 244 5.16 -3.50 8.64
N LYS A 245 5.65 -4.53 7.94
CA LYS A 245 6.60 -5.49 8.50
C LYS A 245 7.32 -6.28 7.41
N ILE A 246 8.56 -6.68 7.66
CA ILE A 246 9.33 -7.64 6.87
C ILE A 246 9.10 -9.06 7.43
N ILE A 247 8.77 -10.00 6.55
CA ILE A 247 8.56 -11.41 6.90
C ILE A 247 9.65 -12.25 6.23
N ASN A 248 10.50 -12.85 7.05
CA ASN A 248 11.49 -13.82 6.61
C ASN A 248 10.84 -15.19 6.41
N GLN A 249 11.01 -15.79 5.23
CA GLN A 249 10.61 -17.15 4.90
C GLN A 249 11.83 -17.96 4.43
N LYS A 250 11.66 -19.28 4.30
CA LYS A 250 12.74 -20.18 3.84
C LYS A 250 13.26 -19.82 2.45
N ASP A 251 12.39 -19.33 1.57
CA ASP A 251 12.68 -19.08 0.16
C ASP A 251 12.77 -17.58 -0.18
N GLY A 252 12.88 -16.70 0.81
CA GLY A 252 13.07 -15.26 0.60
C GLY A 252 12.41 -14.37 1.64
N VAL A 253 12.31 -13.08 1.30
CA VAL A 253 11.80 -12.02 2.17
C VAL A 253 10.54 -11.42 1.56
N LEU A 254 9.48 -11.30 2.37
CA LEU A 254 8.21 -10.72 1.98
C LEU A 254 7.92 -9.41 2.72
N LEU A 255 7.11 -8.57 2.11
CA LEU A 255 6.61 -7.31 2.67
C LEU A 255 5.16 -7.49 3.11
N GLN A 256 4.88 -7.30 4.40
CA GLN A 256 3.52 -7.33 4.93
C GLN A 256 2.88 -5.95 4.84
N TRP A 257 1.62 -5.90 4.42
CA TRP A 257 0.84 -4.68 4.25
C TRP A 257 -0.21 -4.52 5.35
N LEU A 258 -0.49 -3.27 5.70
CA LEU A 258 -1.50 -2.86 6.67
C LEU A 258 -2.36 -1.76 6.08
N TYR A 259 -3.67 -1.92 6.15
CA TYR A 259 -4.60 -0.85 5.81
C TYR A 259 -4.63 0.20 6.92
N VAL A 260 -4.43 1.48 6.59
CA VAL A 260 -4.37 2.58 7.57
C VAL A 260 -5.49 3.61 7.41
N GLY A 261 -6.31 3.50 6.36
CA GLY A 261 -7.37 4.46 6.07
C GLY A 261 -6.88 5.92 5.86
N LYS A 262 -7.81 6.87 5.96
CA LYS A 262 -7.57 8.31 5.71
C LYS A 262 -7.11 9.10 6.93
N GLN A 263 -6.97 8.45 8.09
CA GLN A 263 -6.69 9.14 9.34
C GLN A 263 -5.26 9.72 9.37
N PRO A 264 -5.08 10.94 9.92
CA PRO A 264 -3.76 11.55 10.04
C PRO A 264 -2.92 10.82 11.10
N PHE A 265 -1.60 10.83 10.90
CA PHE A 265 -0.66 10.23 11.83
C PHE A 265 -0.27 11.23 12.91
N THR A 266 -0.94 11.12 14.06
CA THR A 266 -0.77 12.06 15.17
C THR A 266 -0.19 11.41 16.43
N ASP A 267 -0.03 10.08 16.41
CA ASP A 267 0.44 9.32 17.55
C ASP A 267 1.93 9.56 17.89
N PRO A 268 2.32 9.49 19.17
CA PRO A 268 3.70 9.71 19.59
C PRO A 268 4.70 8.72 18.97
N PHE A 269 4.25 7.50 18.66
CA PHE A 269 5.01 6.43 18.02
C PHE A 269 4.15 5.73 16.97
N PHE A 270 4.74 5.35 15.85
CA PHE A 270 3.99 4.72 14.77
C PHE A 270 3.48 3.31 15.12
N ASP A 271 4.10 2.62 16.08
CA ASP A 271 3.57 1.35 16.62
C ASP A 271 2.17 1.52 17.23
N GLU A 272 1.87 2.68 17.83
CA GLU A 272 0.54 2.98 18.35
C GLU A 272 -0.45 3.16 17.20
N THR A 273 -0.06 3.87 16.13
CA THR A 273 -0.82 3.97 14.89
C THR A 273 -1.12 2.58 14.32
N ILE A 274 -0.10 1.72 14.21
CA ILE A 274 -0.24 0.33 13.74
C ILE A 274 -1.22 -0.45 14.61
N SER A 275 -1.10 -0.34 15.94
CA SER A 275 -1.99 -1.02 16.89
C SER A 275 -3.46 -0.63 16.71
N LYS A 276 -3.73 0.66 16.49
CA LYS A 276 -5.07 1.16 16.17
C LYS A 276 -5.56 0.66 14.82
N CYS A 277 -4.70 0.73 13.78
CA CYS A 277 -5.06 0.31 12.43
C CYS A 277 -5.37 -1.20 12.36
N LYS A 278 -4.71 -2.04 13.15
CA LYS A 278 -5.01 -3.49 13.23
C LYS A 278 -6.46 -3.79 13.63
N GLN A 279 -7.17 -2.84 14.23
CA GLN A 279 -8.57 -3.00 14.61
C GLN A 279 -9.56 -2.62 13.49
N LEU A 280 -9.07 -2.08 12.36
CA LEU A 280 -9.90 -1.74 11.20
C LEU A 280 -10.42 -3.01 10.51
N PRO A 281 -11.67 -3.01 9.99
CA PRO A 281 -12.28 -4.19 9.35
C PRO A 281 -11.42 -4.87 8.29
N GLU A 282 -10.70 -4.08 7.49
CA GLU A 282 -9.81 -4.53 6.42
C GLU A 282 -8.62 -5.36 6.95
N ASN A 283 -8.25 -5.16 8.22
CA ASN A 283 -7.13 -5.83 8.88
C ASN A 283 -7.56 -6.96 9.84
N LEU A 284 -8.87 -7.21 10.01
CA LEU A 284 -9.37 -8.24 10.94
C LEU A 284 -9.28 -9.67 10.37
N SER A 285 -8.95 -9.82 9.08
CA SER A 285 -8.77 -11.13 8.46
C SER A 285 -7.66 -11.93 9.15
N ARG A 286 -7.85 -13.25 9.22
CA ARG A 286 -6.78 -14.18 9.66
C ARG A 286 -5.66 -14.28 8.63
N LEU A 287 -5.94 -13.94 7.37
CA LEU A 287 -4.96 -13.92 6.29
C LEU A 287 -4.24 -12.57 6.29
N LYS A 288 -2.90 -12.61 6.21
CA LYS A 288 -2.08 -11.41 6.12
C LYS A 288 -1.85 -11.03 4.66
N SER A 289 -2.05 -9.76 4.33
CA SER A 289 -1.66 -9.20 3.03
C SER A 289 -0.15 -9.12 2.95
N VAL A 290 0.45 -9.85 2.00
CA VAL A 290 1.91 -9.91 1.81
C VAL A 290 2.26 -9.85 0.33
N SER A 291 3.43 -9.31 -0.01
CA SER A 291 3.95 -9.26 -1.38
C SER A 291 5.47 -9.44 -1.41
N HIS A 292 6.03 -9.49 -2.63
CA HIS A 292 7.45 -9.26 -2.83
C HIS A 292 7.84 -7.80 -2.50
N LEU A 293 9.11 -7.56 -2.18
CA LEU A 293 9.63 -6.22 -1.81
C LEU A 293 9.47 -5.19 -2.92
N SER A 294 9.60 -5.61 -4.19
CA SER A 294 9.42 -4.75 -5.37
C SER A 294 8.06 -4.05 -5.42
N MET A 295 7.04 -4.62 -4.77
CA MET A 295 5.72 -4.00 -4.73
C MET A 295 5.72 -2.64 -4.02
N ALA A 296 6.69 -2.37 -3.14
CA ALA A 296 6.85 -1.06 -2.50
C ALA A 296 7.10 0.05 -3.53
N THR A 297 7.97 -0.19 -4.51
CA THR A 297 8.27 0.79 -5.58
C THR A 297 7.13 0.84 -6.60
N GLU A 298 6.63 -0.32 -7.02
CA GLU A 298 5.52 -0.41 -7.97
C GLU A 298 4.29 0.38 -7.49
N TRP A 299 3.91 0.26 -6.21
CA TRP A 299 2.79 1.02 -5.67
C TRP A 299 3.12 2.48 -5.41
N ALA A 300 4.35 2.79 -5.01
CA ALA A 300 4.77 4.17 -4.81
C ALA A 300 4.67 5.01 -6.10
N ASP A 301 4.81 4.39 -7.27
CA ASP A 301 4.66 5.07 -8.57
C ASP A 301 3.20 5.37 -8.94
N THR A 302 2.24 4.76 -8.23
CA THR A 302 0.80 4.98 -8.48
C THR A 302 0.20 6.11 -7.65
N ILE A 303 0.96 6.69 -6.72
CA ILE A 303 0.45 7.72 -5.79
C ILE A 303 1.19 9.04 -5.93
N GLU A 304 0.49 10.12 -5.59
CA GLU A 304 1.12 11.41 -5.33
C GLU A 304 1.65 11.44 -3.89
N GLY A 305 2.96 11.28 -3.74
CA GLY A 305 3.67 11.34 -2.46
C GLY A 305 4.32 12.70 -2.23
N VAL A 306 4.35 13.13 -0.97
CA VAL A 306 5.15 14.27 -0.52
C VAL A 306 6.57 13.79 -0.21
N GLU A 307 7.57 14.38 -0.87
CA GLU A 307 8.97 14.07 -0.59
C GLU A 307 9.39 14.51 0.83
N PRO A 308 10.34 13.80 1.49
CA PRO A 308 10.82 14.17 2.81
C PRO A 308 11.34 15.61 2.85
N SER A 309 10.66 16.42 3.66
CA SER A 309 11.03 17.81 3.95
C SER A 309 12.14 17.89 4.99
N ALA A 310 12.18 16.96 5.94
CA ALA A 310 13.30 16.78 6.86
C ALA A 310 13.30 15.38 7.50
N PHE A 311 14.50 14.87 7.78
CA PHE A 311 14.70 13.77 8.72
C PHE A 311 15.11 14.32 10.08
N ILE A 312 14.52 13.81 11.16
CA ILE A 312 14.80 14.25 12.54
C ILE A 312 15.45 13.08 13.30
N PHE A 313 16.77 13.11 13.35
CA PHE A 313 17.60 12.20 14.14
C PHE A 313 17.71 12.68 15.58
N HIS A 314 18.01 11.75 16.49
CA HIS A 314 18.14 12.10 17.90
C HIS A 314 18.97 11.14 18.75
N VAL A 315 19.58 11.66 19.83
CA VAL A 315 20.40 10.87 20.78
C VAL A 315 19.63 10.18 21.91
N SER A 316 18.29 10.17 21.83
CA SER A 316 17.34 9.72 22.87
C SER A 316 17.09 10.75 23.99
N ARG A 317 15.87 10.72 24.55
CA ARG A 317 15.39 11.59 25.66
C ARG A 317 15.69 13.09 25.50
N CYS A 318 15.78 13.57 24.27
CA CYS A 318 16.10 14.96 23.92
C CYS A 318 14.91 15.74 23.34
N GLY A 319 13.67 15.28 23.56
CA GLY A 319 12.46 15.99 23.13
C GLY A 319 12.01 15.72 21.69
N SER A 320 12.59 14.76 20.97
CA SER A 320 12.21 14.45 19.58
C SER A 320 10.73 14.08 19.42
N THR A 321 10.18 13.32 20.38
CA THR A 321 8.73 13.00 20.40
C THR A 321 7.86 14.25 20.52
N LEU A 322 8.26 15.23 21.32
CA LEU A 322 7.51 16.49 21.47
C LEU A 322 7.54 17.30 20.17
N VAL A 323 8.70 17.38 19.52
CA VAL A 323 8.85 18.04 18.21
C VAL A 323 7.95 17.39 17.17
N SER A 324 7.97 16.06 17.04
CA SER A 324 7.10 15.34 16.09
C SER A 324 5.61 15.59 16.36
N GLN A 325 5.20 15.64 17.62
CA GLN A 325 3.81 15.96 17.98
C GLN A 325 3.41 17.40 17.66
N MET A 326 4.34 18.35 17.72
CA MET A 326 4.05 19.73 17.29
C MET A 326 3.94 19.83 15.77
N LEU A 327 4.79 19.10 15.06
CA LEU A 327 4.73 19.03 13.60
C LEU A 327 3.41 18.40 13.12
N SER A 328 2.88 17.39 13.83
CA SER A 328 1.61 16.74 13.49
C SER A 328 0.35 17.58 13.78
N MET A 329 0.48 18.74 14.42
CA MET A 329 -0.66 19.64 14.69
C MET A 329 -1.10 20.46 13.48
N LYS A 330 -0.28 20.53 12.42
CA LYS A 330 -0.65 21.22 11.18
C LYS A 330 -1.10 20.20 10.14
N ASP A 331 -2.27 20.39 9.56
CA ASP A 331 -2.85 19.47 8.56
C ASP A 331 -2.04 19.43 7.25
N GLU A 332 -1.18 20.43 7.01
CA GLU A 332 -0.23 20.44 5.89
C GLU A 332 0.96 19.49 6.09
N ASN A 333 1.15 18.95 7.29
CA ASN A 333 2.30 18.15 7.65
C ASN A 333 1.93 16.68 7.84
N ILE A 334 2.72 15.80 7.23
CA ILE A 334 2.80 14.39 7.59
C ILE A 334 3.96 14.27 8.57
N SER A 335 3.69 13.90 9.83
CA SER A 335 4.74 13.59 10.80
C SER A 335 4.77 12.10 11.08
N LEU A 336 5.86 11.45 10.66
CA LEU A 336 6.12 10.03 10.92
C LEU A 336 7.08 9.92 12.11
N SER A 337 6.74 9.11 13.10
CA SER A 337 7.52 8.94 14.32
C SER A 337 7.96 7.49 14.52
N GLU A 338 9.23 7.20 14.26
CA GLU A 338 9.88 5.89 14.49
C GLU A 338 9.09 4.75 13.79
N VAL A 339 9.01 4.79 12.46
CA VAL A 339 8.26 3.82 11.65
C VAL A 339 8.99 2.46 11.66
N PRO A 340 8.41 1.38 12.22
CA PRO A 340 9.12 0.11 12.41
C PRO A 340 9.65 -0.51 11.11
N VAL A 341 8.86 -0.48 10.03
CA VAL A 341 9.27 -1.09 8.76
C VAL A 341 10.48 -0.38 8.13
N PHE A 342 10.69 0.91 8.38
CA PHE A 342 11.88 1.62 7.90
C PHE A 342 13.14 1.08 8.59
N ASN A 343 13.05 0.82 9.90
CA ASN A 343 14.13 0.16 10.62
C ASN A 343 14.41 -1.24 10.07
N GLU A 344 13.36 -2.05 9.85
CA GLU A 344 13.52 -3.41 9.32
C GLU A 344 14.21 -3.39 7.94
N ILE A 345 13.82 -2.49 7.04
CA ILE A 345 14.41 -2.36 5.70
C ILE A 345 15.88 -1.90 5.76
N LEU A 346 16.20 -0.91 6.58
CA LEU A 346 17.58 -0.43 6.78
C LEU A 346 18.53 -1.52 7.26
N GLN A 347 18.02 -2.49 8.02
CA GLN A 347 18.81 -3.61 8.55
C GLN A 347 19.00 -4.76 7.55
N MET A 348 18.23 -4.84 6.46
CA MET A 348 18.25 -5.99 5.54
C MET A 348 19.63 -6.30 4.95
N PRO A 349 20.42 -5.30 4.47
CA PRO A 349 21.74 -5.58 3.93
C PRO A 349 22.71 -6.12 4.98
N LEU A 350 22.61 -5.63 6.23
CA LEU A 350 23.46 -6.10 7.35
C LEU A 350 23.14 -7.54 7.74
N LYS A 351 21.88 -7.96 7.57
CA LYS A 351 21.41 -9.31 7.86
C LYS A 351 21.56 -10.28 6.68
N ASN A 352 22.20 -9.86 5.57
CA ASN A 352 22.29 -10.61 4.31
C ASN A 352 20.91 -11.10 3.81
N GLN A 353 19.85 -10.33 4.07
CA GLN A 353 18.47 -10.68 3.73
C GLN A 353 18.07 -10.19 2.33
N ALA A 354 18.70 -9.12 1.86
CA ALA A 354 18.57 -8.57 0.51
C ALA A 354 19.84 -7.81 0.14
N ASP A 355 20.07 -7.59 -1.15
CA ASP A 355 21.14 -6.72 -1.59
C ASP A 355 20.87 -5.25 -1.21
N GLU A 356 21.93 -4.44 -1.21
CA GLU A 356 21.87 -3.04 -0.80
C GLU A 356 21.00 -2.18 -1.74
N SER A 357 20.91 -2.52 -3.03
CA SER A 357 20.12 -1.77 -4.01
C SER A 357 18.62 -1.97 -3.77
N LEU A 358 18.19 -3.22 -3.63
CA LEU A 358 16.81 -3.59 -3.38
C LEU A 358 16.32 -3.02 -2.05
N ALA A 359 17.15 -3.04 -1.00
CA ALA A 359 16.80 -2.41 0.27
C ALA A 359 16.61 -0.89 0.14
N LYS A 360 17.50 -0.21 -0.60
CA LYS A 360 17.39 1.24 -0.88
C LYS A 360 16.12 1.58 -1.66
N GLU A 361 15.84 0.84 -2.74
CA GLU A 361 14.64 1.01 -3.56
C GLU A 361 13.37 0.77 -2.74
N THR A 362 13.34 -0.31 -1.96
CA THR A 362 12.22 -0.64 -1.07
C THR A 362 11.99 0.45 -0.03
N LEU A 363 13.06 1.00 0.57
CA LEU A 363 12.95 2.08 1.54
C LEU A 363 12.41 3.37 0.91
N ALA A 364 12.91 3.75 -0.27
CA ALA A 364 12.42 4.92 -0.99
C ALA A 364 10.93 4.77 -1.37
N GLY A 365 10.53 3.61 -1.88
CA GLY A 365 9.13 3.29 -2.17
C GLY A 365 8.26 3.34 -0.92
N ALA A 366 8.72 2.75 0.19
CA ALA A 366 8.01 2.79 1.47
C ALA A 366 7.85 4.22 2.00
N ILE A 367 8.90 5.05 1.97
CA ILE A 367 8.82 6.45 2.40
C ILE A 367 7.81 7.24 1.55
N LYS A 368 7.84 7.07 0.23
CA LYS A 368 6.89 7.72 -0.68
C LYS A 368 5.44 7.30 -0.39
N LEU A 369 5.20 6.00 -0.14
CA LEU A 369 3.90 5.47 0.27
C LEU A 369 3.38 6.11 1.57
N TYR A 370 4.24 6.21 2.58
CA TYR A 370 3.87 6.85 3.84
C TYR A 370 3.62 8.36 3.68
N GLY A 371 4.37 9.00 2.79
CA GLY A 371 4.19 10.39 2.35
C GLY A 371 3.00 10.64 1.42
N GLY A 372 2.22 9.62 1.08
CA GLY A 372 1.01 9.77 0.26
C GLY A 372 0.00 10.73 0.88
N LYS A 373 -0.55 11.63 0.06
CA LYS A 373 -1.60 12.58 0.46
C LYS A 373 -2.87 11.83 0.86
N ARG A 374 -3.41 12.10 2.06
CA ARG A 374 -4.63 11.44 2.59
C ARG A 374 -5.84 12.35 2.53
N THR A 375 -5.64 13.61 2.90
CA THR A 375 -6.66 14.67 2.93
C THR A 375 -6.53 15.63 1.76
N GLY A 376 -5.37 15.65 1.09
CA GLY A 376 -5.06 16.52 -0.04
C GLY A 376 -4.36 17.83 0.36
N ASN A 377 -4.34 18.15 1.66
CA ASN A 377 -3.71 19.36 2.19
C ASN A 377 -2.21 19.17 2.47
N GLU A 378 -1.71 17.93 2.46
CA GLU A 378 -0.35 17.62 2.87
C GLU A 378 0.67 18.18 1.87
N ARG A 379 1.62 18.95 2.40
CA ARG A 379 2.69 19.64 1.65
C ARG A 379 4.09 19.30 2.16
N ARG A 380 4.20 18.81 3.40
CA ARG A 380 5.49 18.55 4.05
C ARG A 380 5.51 17.18 4.71
N LEU A 381 6.63 16.48 4.60
CA LEU A 381 6.86 15.18 5.22
C LEU A 381 8.03 15.25 6.19
N PHE A 382 7.78 15.00 7.47
CA PHE A 382 8.77 14.95 8.52
C PHE A 382 8.93 13.52 9.00
N ILE A 383 10.16 13.01 9.00
CA ILE A 383 10.47 11.64 9.42
C ILE A 383 11.36 11.69 10.65
N LYS A 384 10.76 11.52 11.83
CA LYS A 384 11.51 11.27 13.05
C LYS A 384 11.96 9.82 13.05
N THR A 385 13.27 9.62 13.09
CA THR A 385 13.91 8.30 13.03
C THR A 385 14.12 7.73 14.43
N ASP A 386 14.40 6.43 14.52
CA ASP A 386 14.89 5.84 15.77
C ASP A 386 16.27 6.39 16.14
N SER A 387 16.63 6.36 17.42
CA SER A 387 17.90 6.96 17.86
C SER A 387 19.13 6.33 17.19
N TRP A 388 19.08 5.02 16.92
CA TRP A 388 20.18 4.30 16.26
C TRP A 388 20.22 4.50 14.74
N HIS A 389 19.17 5.06 14.11
CA HIS A 389 19.20 5.39 12.67
C HIS A 389 20.25 6.46 12.34
N LEU A 390 20.75 7.19 13.33
CA LEU A 390 21.91 8.07 13.15
C LEU A 390 23.13 7.32 12.58
N LEU A 391 23.28 6.04 12.93
CA LEU A 391 24.37 5.18 12.44
C LEU A 391 24.11 4.66 11.01
N TYR A 392 22.88 4.82 10.51
CA TYR A 392 22.49 4.56 9.11
C TYR A 392 22.53 5.83 8.24
N TYR A 393 23.11 6.92 8.75
CA TYR A 393 23.18 8.21 8.08
C TYR A 393 23.62 8.11 6.61
N ARG A 394 24.65 7.31 6.29
CA ARG A 394 25.17 7.19 4.92
C ARG A 394 24.13 6.64 3.94
N GLN A 395 23.34 5.65 4.37
CA GLN A 395 22.30 5.04 3.53
C GLN A 395 21.16 6.05 3.27
N LEU A 396 20.70 6.74 4.32
CA LEU A 396 19.64 7.74 4.21
C LEU A 396 20.09 8.97 3.41
N ARG A 397 21.32 9.45 3.60
CA ARG A 397 21.87 10.58 2.84
C ARG A 397 22.06 10.23 1.36
N ALA A 398 22.41 8.98 1.03
CA ALA A 398 22.51 8.53 -0.36
C ALA A 398 21.14 8.55 -1.07
N LEU A 399 20.07 8.19 -0.35
CA LEU A 399 18.70 8.26 -0.88
C LEU A 399 18.16 9.70 -0.97
N TYR A 400 18.52 10.55 -0.01
CA TYR A 400 18.05 11.93 0.08
C TYR A 400 19.22 12.93 0.21
N PRO A 401 19.95 13.21 -0.89
CA PRO A 401 21.17 14.03 -0.84
C PRO A 401 20.94 15.50 -0.45
N SER A 402 19.78 16.05 -0.83
CA SER A 402 19.43 17.46 -0.62
C SER A 402 18.50 17.71 0.57
N THR A 403 17.82 16.67 1.08
CA THR A 403 16.87 16.84 2.19
C THR A 403 17.59 17.26 3.48
N PRO A 404 17.15 18.32 4.17
CA PRO A 404 17.73 18.71 5.46
C PRO A 404 17.65 17.58 6.49
N PHE A 405 18.77 17.29 7.16
CA PHE A 405 18.79 16.39 8.31
C PHE A 405 18.96 17.21 9.58
N VAL A 406 18.05 17.01 10.52
CA VAL A 406 18.04 17.67 11.82
C VAL A 406 18.51 16.68 12.86
N ILE A 407 19.49 17.07 13.66
CA ILE A 407 20.01 16.24 14.74
C ILE A 407 19.66 16.93 16.05
N LEU A 408 18.71 16.36 16.77
CA LEU A 408 18.27 16.83 18.08
C LEU A 408 19.05 16.12 19.19
N TYR A 409 19.75 16.90 20.01
CA TYR A 409 20.55 16.36 21.10
C TYR A 409 20.32 17.14 22.40
N ARG A 410 20.78 16.56 23.51
CA ARG A 410 20.68 17.11 24.86
C ARG A 410 21.97 16.77 25.59
N ASN A 411 22.26 17.47 26.68
CA ASN A 411 23.37 17.12 27.57
C ASN A 411 23.34 15.60 27.88
N PRO A 412 24.41 14.85 27.57
CA PRO A 412 24.41 13.39 27.67
C PRO A 412 24.25 12.90 29.11
N VAL A 413 24.70 13.66 30.10
CA VAL A 413 24.52 13.32 31.52
C VAL A 413 23.03 13.33 31.87
N GLU A 414 22.28 14.34 31.40
CA GLU A 414 20.83 14.41 31.61
C GLU A 414 20.08 13.25 30.94
N VAL A 415 20.54 12.85 29.74
CA VAL A 415 20.00 11.70 29.00
C VAL A 415 20.25 10.39 29.76
N LEU A 416 21.48 10.17 30.26
CA LEU A 416 21.83 9.01 31.08
C LEU A 416 20.90 8.88 32.28
N PHE A 417 20.78 9.96 33.06
CA PHE A 417 19.88 9.97 34.21
C PHE A 417 18.41 9.76 33.84
N SER A 418 17.96 10.21 32.66
CA SER A 418 16.60 9.93 32.19
C SER A 418 16.41 8.45 31.85
N GLN A 419 17.43 7.80 31.28
CA GLN A 419 17.39 6.39 30.90
C GLN A 419 17.47 5.47 32.12
N GLN A 420 18.20 5.84 33.17
CA GLN A 420 18.24 5.10 34.44
C GLN A 420 16.86 5.01 35.10
N ARG A 421 16.05 6.08 35.04
CA ARG A 421 14.68 6.08 35.59
C ARG A 421 13.73 5.19 34.79
N LYS A 422 13.82 5.23 33.45
CA LYS A 422 13.00 4.42 32.55
C LYS A 422 13.78 4.12 31.27
N LYS A 423 14.34 2.91 31.21
CA LYS A 423 15.15 2.46 30.08
C LYS A 423 14.32 2.40 28.80
N GLY A 424 14.80 3.05 27.74
CA GLY A 424 14.35 2.80 26.37
C GLY A 424 14.94 1.49 25.83
N MET A 425 14.43 1.01 24.70
CA MET A 425 14.84 -0.29 24.13
C MET A 425 16.35 -0.38 23.88
N HIS A 426 16.95 0.62 23.23
CA HIS A 426 18.40 0.69 22.98
C HIS A 426 19.27 0.87 24.23
N ALA A 427 18.67 1.14 25.40
CA ALA A 427 19.40 1.19 26.67
C ALA A 427 19.43 -0.18 27.39
N VAL A 428 18.76 -1.19 26.83
CA VAL A 428 18.74 -2.56 27.33
C VAL A 428 19.60 -3.44 26.41
N PRO A 429 20.71 -4.00 26.90
CA PRO A 429 21.60 -4.82 26.07
C PRO A 429 20.86 -5.98 25.40
N GLY A 430 20.91 -6.05 24.06
CA GLY A 430 20.35 -7.14 23.26
C GLY A 430 18.92 -6.96 22.77
N LEU A 431 18.26 -5.84 23.08
CA LEU A 431 16.99 -5.48 22.42
C LEU A 431 17.21 -4.80 21.06
N VAL A 432 18.39 -4.24 20.84
CA VAL A 432 18.87 -3.75 19.54
C VAL A 432 20.15 -4.51 19.22
N GLU A 433 20.33 -4.87 17.95
CA GLU A 433 21.47 -5.62 17.46
C GLU A 433 22.80 -4.89 17.80
N PRO A 434 23.71 -5.52 18.57
CA PRO A 434 24.96 -4.88 18.99
C PRO A 434 25.83 -4.41 17.82
N GLU A 435 25.78 -5.11 16.70
CA GLU A 435 26.54 -4.84 15.48
C GLU A 435 26.23 -3.45 14.90
N ILE A 436 25.03 -2.91 15.17
CA ILE A 436 24.64 -1.56 14.74
C ILE A 436 25.54 -0.49 15.37
N PHE A 437 26.04 -0.73 16.57
CA PHE A 437 26.88 0.19 17.33
C PHE A 437 28.38 -0.11 17.18
N ASP A 438 28.75 -1.00 16.26
CA ASP A 438 30.09 -1.55 16.06
C ASP A 438 30.61 -2.38 17.26
N PHE A 439 29.74 -3.13 17.96
CA PHE A 439 30.17 -4.06 19.02
C PHE A 439 30.45 -5.47 18.48
N ASP A 440 31.48 -6.15 19.02
CA ASP A 440 31.52 -7.62 19.03
C ASP A 440 30.75 -8.18 20.25
N GLU A 441 30.24 -9.41 20.18
CA GLU A 441 29.48 -10.03 21.29
C GLU A 441 30.29 -10.16 22.59
N ASN A 442 31.61 -10.26 22.51
CA ASN A 442 32.52 -10.36 23.65
C ASN A 442 32.75 -9.00 24.33
N GLU A 443 32.72 -7.89 23.58
CA GLU A 443 32.73 -6.53 24.11
C GLU A 443 31.42 -6.21 24.82
N ARG A 444 30.28 -6.60 24.24
CA ARG A 444 28.96 -6.47 24.90
C ARG A 444 28.94 -7.12 26.29
N LYS A 445 29.52 -8.31 26.43
CA LYS A 445 29.55 -9.07 27.70
C LYS A 445 30.38 -8.37 28.80
N LYS A 446 31.21 -7.38 28.46
CA LYS A 446 32.02 -6.62 29.42
C LYS A 446 31.26 -5.46 30.06
N PHE A 447 30.08 -5.09 29.55
CA PHE A 447 29.32 -3.94 30.04
C PHE A 447 28.13 -4.38 30.90
N ASP A 448 28.05 -3.83 32.11
CA ASP A 448 26.79 -3.82 32.85
C ASP A 448 25.77 -2.86 32.18
N SER A 449 24.52 -2.92 32.63
CA SER A 449 23.43 -2.16 32.00
C SER A 449 23.55 -0.63 32.13
N GLU A 450 24.34 -0.12 33.07
CA GLU A 450 24.54 1.33 33.27
C GLU A 450 25.67 1.84 32.37
N ASN A 451 26.74 1.06 32.25
CA ASN A 451 27.84 1.33 31.35
C ASN A 451 27.42 1.23 29.89
N TYR A 452 26.58 0.25 29.53
CA TYR A 452 26.13 0.04 28.15
C TYR A 452 25.51 1.30 27.52
N ILE A 453 24.62 2.00 28.23
CA ILE A 453 23.97 3.20 27.68
C ILE A 453 24.94 4.38 27.53
N ALA A 454 25.95 4.49 28.39
CA ALA A 454 26.99 5.51 28.24
C ALA A 454 27.80 5.29 26.95
N PHE A 455 28.13 4.03 26.63
CA PHE A 455 28.78 3.69 25.37
C PHE A 455 27.90 3.96 24.15
N VAL A 456 26.62 3.57 24.18
CA VAL A 456 25.67 3.86 23.10
C VAL A 456 25.57 5.38 22.85
N LEU A 457 25.48 6.19 23.91
CA LEU A 457 25.48 7.65 23.79
C LEU A 457 26.80 8.18 23.23
N GLN A 458 27.93 7.62 23.64
CA GLN A 458 29.24 8.00 23.11
C GLN A 458 29.28 7.80 21.60
N ARG A 459 28.85 6.63 21.11
CA ARG A 459 28.76 6.34 19.67
C ARG A 459 27.86 7.32 18.93
N TYR A 460 26.72 7.70 19.52
CA TYR A 460 25.87 8.73 18.92
C TYR A 460 26.58 10.07 18.82
N LEU A 461 27.22 10.56 19.90
CA LEU A 461 27.91 11.85 19.86
C LEU A 461 29.09 11.85 18.88
N GLU A 462 29.86 10.77 18.81
CA GLU A 462 30.93 10.58 17.82
C GLU A 462 30.39 10.63 16.39
N ALA A 463 29.26 9.94 16.13
CA ALA A 463 28.59 10.00 14.83
C ALA A 463 28.11 11.42 14.50
N ILE A 464 27.55 12.16 15.45
CA ILE A 464 27.15 13.56 15.25
C ILE A 464 28.36 14.41 14.82
N LEU A 465 29.50 14.27 15.49
CA LEU A 465 30.72 15.00 15.14
C LEU A 465 31.19 14.67 13.72
N GLU A 466 31.29 13.37 13.38
CA GLU A 466 31.72 12.93 12.05
C GLU A 466 30.77 13.47 10.96
N ILE A 467 29.46 13.32 11.18
CA ILE A 467 28.42 13.74 10.23
C ILE A 467 28.46 15.25 10.04
N THR A 468 28.49 16.02 11.12
CA THR A 468 28.41 17.50 11.08
C THR A 468 29.62 18.12 10.40
N GLN A 469 30.79 17.51 10.53
CA GLN A 469 32.03 17.97 9.89
C GLN A 469 32.03 17.72 8.37
N LYS A 470 31.42 16.62 7.91
CA LYS A 470 31.41 16.22 6.50
C LYS A 470 30.21 16.74 5.73
N ASP A 471 29.06 16.84 6.39
CA ASP A 471 27.79 17.23 5.76
C ASP A 471 27.36 18.64 6.14
N LYS A 472 27.15 19.44 5.09
CA LYS A 472 26.71 20.83 5.20
C LYS A 472 25.19 20.95 5.37
N ASN A 473 24.42 19.94 4.96
CA ASN A 473 22.95 19.91 5.03
C ASN A 473 22.44 19.36 6.37
N ILE A 474 23.15 19.68 7.45
CA ILE A 474 22.85 19.28 8.83
C ILE A 474 22.46 20.51 9.65
N LEU A 475 21.30 20.44 10.28
CA LEU A 475 20.89 21.38 11.33
C LEU A 475 21.08 20.72 12.71
N LEU A 476 22.03 21.25 13.49
CA LEU A 476 22.20 20.89 14.90
C LEU A 476 21.21 21.66 15.77
N VAL A 477 20.49 20.93 16.61
CA VAL A 477 19.50 21.51 17.53
C VAL A 477 19.74 20.95 18.92
N ASN A 478 19.99 21.83 19.89
CA ASN A 478 20.08 21.45 21.28
C ASN A 478 18.72 21.63 21.97
N TYR A 479 18.28 20.62 22.71
CA TYR A 479 17.04 20.66 23.50
C TYR A 479 16.98 21.87 24.44
N SER A 480 18.12 22.31 24.98
CA SER A 480 18.20 23.47 25.88
C SER A 480 17.85 24.80 25.21
N GLU A 481 17.80 24.88 23.88
CA GLU A 481 17.40 26.09 23.15
C GLU A 481 15.91 26.42 23.36
N GLY A 482 15.14 25.46 23.87
CA GLY A 482 13.72 25.64 24.13
C GLY A 482 12.87 25.39 22.89
N ILE A 483 11.70 24.79 23.11
CA ILE A 483 10.90 24.22 22.03
C ILE A 483 10.48 25.22 20.95
N VAL A 484 10.25 26.49 21.32
CA VAL A 484 9.86 27.54 20.38
C VAL A 484 10.98 27.82 19.39
N GLU A 485 12.22 27.97 19.85
CA GLU A 485 13.37 28.23 18.97
C GLU A 485 13.68 27.00 18.10
N ILE A 486 13.52 25.79 18.66
CA ILE A 486 13.62 24.54 17.90
C ILE A 486 12.61 24.53 16.73
N MET A 487 11.34 24.86 17.01
CA MET A 487 10.30 24.89 15.98
C MET A 487 10.53 25.99 14.94
N LYS A 488 11.04 27.17 15.35
CA LYS A 488 11.41 28.23 14.40
C LYS A 488 12.54 27.81 13.47
N LYS A 489 13.58 27.16 13.97
CA LYS A 489 14.68 26.65 13.15
C LYS A 489 14.19 25.60 12.14
N LEU A 490 13.38 24.65 12.60
CA LEU A 490 12.74 23.64 11.74
C LEU A 490 11.88 24.30 10.67
N ALA A 491 11.10 25.31 11.05
CA ALA A 491 10.25 26.05 10.12
C ALA A 491 11.05 26.79 9.05
N GLY A 492 12.16 27.43 9.42
CA GLY A 492 13.06 28.11 8.49
C GLY A 492 13.59 27.18 7.41
N ILE A 493 14.19 26.05 7.81
CA ILE A 493 14.82 25.12 6.86
C ILE A 493 13.79 24.37 5.98
N THR A 494 12.55 24.23 6.45
CA THR A 494 11.48 23.53 5.71
C THR A 494 10.47 24.46 5.05
N LYS A 495 10.71 25.79 5.11
CA LYS A 495 9.78 26.82 4.60
C LYS A 495 8.35 26.59 5.12
N MET A 496 8.24 26.20 6.38
CA MET A 496 6.96 26.09 7.08
C MET A 496 6.61 27.44 7.67
N GLU A 497 5.40 27.92 7.42
CA GLU A 497 4.92 29.15 8.03
C GLU A 497 4.48 28.90 9.47
N LEU A 498 4.93 29.77 10.38
CA LEU A 498 4.53 29.77 11.79
C LEU A 498 3.80 31.07 12.11
N THR A 499 2.56 30.94 12.55
CA THR A 499 1.75 32.05 13.06
C THR A 499 1.98 32.25 14.56
N ALA A 500 1.56 33.39 15.09
CA ALA A 500 1.58 33.62 16.54
C ALA A 500 0.75 32.57 17.31
N ALA A 501 -0.37 32.14 16.73
CA ALA A 501 -1.23 31.10 17.30
C ALA A 501 -0.53 29.73 17.34
N ASP A 502 0.25 29.38 16.31
CA ASP A 502 1.05 28.14 16.32
C ASP A 502 2.06 28.15 17.48
N LEU A 503 2.74 29.26 17.71
CA LEU A 503 3.74 29.39 18.78
C LEU A 503 3.10 29.28 20.18
N GLU A 504 1.93 29.89 20.37
CA GLU A 504 1.18 29.78 21.63
C GLU A 504 0.71 28.34 21.86
N MET A 505 0.22 27.66 20.82
CA MET A 505 -0.16 26.25 20.87
C MET A 505 1.03 25.35 21.24
N PHE A 506 2.22 25.61 20.67
CA PHE A 506 3.44 24.87 21.02
C PHE A 506 3.82 25.06 22.49
N LEU A 507 3.78 26.30 23.00
CA LEU A 507 4.04 26.60 24.41
C LEU A 507 3.02 25.94 25.35
N LYS A 508 1.76 25.82 24.92
CA LYS A 508 0.74 25.08 25.68
C LYS A 508 1.05 23.58 25.68
N ARG A 509 1.39 23.00 24.53
CA ARG A 509 1.70 21.57 24.39
C ARG A 509 2.95 21.17 25.17
N SER A 510 3.96 22.02 25.27
CA SER A 510 5.20 21.72 25.99
C SER A 510 5.04 21.58 27.50
N ARG A 511 3.87 21.95 28.06
CA ARG A 511 3.55 21.77 29.49
C ARG A 511 3.13 20.35 29.85
N TYR A 512 2.93 19.48 28.86
CA TYR A 512 2.47 18.10 29.05
C TYR A 512 3.51 17.11 28.55
N HIS A 513 3.57 15.93 29.17
CA HIS A 513 4.53 14.90 28.81
C HIS A 513 4.35 14.48 27.34
N SER A 514 5.46 14.22 26.64
CA SER A 514 5.42 13.95 25.19
C SER A 514 4.89 12.56 24.86
N LYS A 515 4.90 11.62 25.82
CA LYS A 515 4.45 10.23 25.62
C LYS A 515 3.17 9.89 26.37
N ASP A 516 2.66 10.84 27.15
CA ASP A 516 1.35 10.76 27.81
C ASP A 516 0.73 12.16 27.81
N LEU A 517 -0.33 12.34 27.03
CA LEU A 517 -0.99 13.63 26.83
C LEU A 517 -1.69 14.16 28.08
N LYS A 518 -1.89 13.33 29.11
CA LYS A 518 -2.60 13.68 30.34
C LYS A 518 -1.68 14.02 31.51
N GLU A 519 -0.40 13.68 31.42
CA GLU A 519 0.59 13.93 32.46
C GLU A 519 1.22 15.33 32.31
N ILE A 520 1.21 16.14 33.38
CA ILE A 520 1.87 17.44 33.39
C ILE A 520 3.38 17.22 33.40
N PHE A 521 4.10 17.89 32.50
CA PHE A 521 5.55 17.83 32.47
C PHE A 521 6.15 18.69 33.57
N THR A 522 6.87 18.07 34.50
CA THR A 522 7.70 18.77 35.49
C THR A 522 9.16 18.44 35.25
N GLU A 523 9.93 19.44 34.84
CA GLU A 523 11.38 19.35 34.78
C GLU A 523 11.94 19.48 36.20
N GLN A 524 12.33 18.36 36.81
CA GLN A 524 12.98 18.39 38.12
C GLN A 524 14.45 18.78 37.94
N PRO A 525 14.93 19.88 38.56
CA PRO A 525 16.34 20.25 38.51
C PRO A 525 17.18 19.16 39.17
N ARG A 526 18.31 18.80 38.56
CA ARG A 526 19.21 17.76 39.09
C ARG A 526 20.50 18.37 39.62
N SER A 527 20.60 18.38 40.94
CA SER A 527 21.84 18.46 41.71
C SER A 527 22.24 17.04 42.15
N GLY A 528 23.21 16.44 41.46
CA GLY A 528 23.81 15.17 41.84
C GLY A 528 24.89 14.77 40.86
N HIS A 529 26.14 14.65 41.33
CA HIS A 529 27.22 14.08 40.53
C HIS A 529 26.94 12.59 40.31
N LEU A 530 26.74 12.18 39.06
CA LEU A 530 26.88 10.77 38.68
C LEU A 530 28.36 10.48 38.50
N ALA A 531 28.91 9.63 39.37
CA ALA A 531 30.14 8.90 39.11
C ALA A 531 29.84 7.73 38.15
N ALA A 532 29.37 8.02 36.95
CA ALA A 532 29.31 7.01 35.89
C ALA A 532 30.66 7.00 35.13
N PRO A 533 31.25 5.83 34.83
CA PRO A 533 32.43 5.74 33.98
C PRO A 533 32.19 6.47 32.64
N ASN A 534 33.21 7.13 32.11
CA ASN A 534 33.20 7.84 30.81
C ASN A 534 32.33 9.11 30.70
N THR A 535 31.79 9.64 31.80
CA THR A 535 31.06 10.93 31.81
C THR A 535 31.90 12.11 31.32
N GLU A 536 33.20 12.12 31.62
CA GLU A 536 34.15 13.13 31.14
C GLU A 536 34.29 13.10 29.61
N SER A 537 34.42 11.90 29.03
CA SER A 537 34.49 11.69 27.57
C SER A 537 33.20 12.18 26.87
N LEU A 538 32.03 11.80 27.41
CA LEU A 538 30.74 12.25 26.89
C LEU A 538 30.58 13.78 26.96
N THR A 539 31.00 14.40 28.05
CA THR A 539 30.93 15.85 28.24
C THR A 539 31.82 16.56 27.23
N LYS A 540 33.05 16.07 27.01
CA LYS A 540 33.97 16.61 26.01
C LYS A 540 33.42 16.51 24.58
N LEU A 541 32.83 15.37 24.20
CA LEU A 541 32.18 15.22 22.89
C LEU A 541 31.01 16.19 22.73
N TYR A 542 30.18 16.33 23.76
CA TYR A 542 29.07 17.29 23.77
C TYR A 542 29.54 18.73 23.60
N GLU A 543 30.61 19.15 24.30
CA GLU A 543 31.20 20.48 24.16
C GLU A 543 31.73 20.73 22.74
N GLN A 544 32.35 19.73 22.11
CA GLN A 544 32.77 19.84 20.70
C GLN A 544 31.58 20.01 19.74
N ILE A 545 30.48 19.30 19.98
CA ILE A 545 29.24 19.47 19.20
C ILE A 545 28.67 20.88 19.41
N GLU A 546 28.67 21.40 20.63
CA GLU A 546 28.24 22.78 20.94
C GLU A 546 29.10 23.84 20.24
N GLN A 547 30.41 23.63 20.18
CA GLN A 547 31.31 24.48 19.40
C GLN A 547 30.95 24.46 17.91
N LEU A 548 30.72 23.28 17.31
CA LEU A 548 30.30 23.19 15.91
C LEU A 548 28.93 23.83 15.66
N ARG A 549 27.97 23.67 16.60
CA ARG A 549 26.64 24.28 16.51
C ARG A 549 26.74 25.81 16.52
N SER A 550 27.56 26.38 17.39
CA SER A 550 27.71 27.85 17.48
C SER A 550 28.41 28.45 16.25
N LEU A 551 29.28 27.69 15.58
CA LEU A 551 29.96 28.10 14.35
C LEU A 551 29.08 27.99 13.09
N LYS A 552 28.09 27.09 13.06
CA LYS A 552 27.15 26.99 11.94
C LYS A 552 26.04 28.03 12.10
N MET A 553 25.98 28.99 11.18
CA MET A 553 24.79 29.84 11.04
C MET A 553 23.57 28.96 10.68
N PRO A 554 22.37 29.25 11.21
CA PRO A 554 21.17 28.53 10.82
C PRO A 554 20.95 28.62 9.31
N LEU A 555 20.72 27.46 8.67
CA LEU A 555 20.49 27.29 7.23
C LEU A 555 19.28 28.08 6.72
#